data_AF-A0A2T0B7T8-F1
#
_entry.id   AF-A0A2T0B7T8-F1
#
_cell.length_a   1.000
_cell.length_b   1.000
_cell.length_c   1.000
_cell.angle_alpha   90.00
_cell.angle_beta   90.00
_cell.angle_gamma   90.00
#
_symmetry.space_group_name_H-M   'P 1'
#
loop_
_entity.id
_entity.type
_entity.pdbx_description
1 polymer ?
#
loop_
_entity_poly.entity_id
_entity_poly.type
_entity_poly.pdbx_seq_one_letter_code
_entity_poly.pdbx_strand_id
1 'polypeptide(L)'
;MTTVIENINSYFLDMYGRYENIDEEVRNMVKSFYDPKVEERGIEKGKIEVARNLLKMGMDLLAIMQATGLTKEEIEKIKENMN
;
A
#
# COMPACT_ATOMS: atom_id res chain seq x y z
N MET A 1 -15.32 5.47 3.11
CA MET A 1 -15.62 4.08 2.71
C MET A 1 -14.77 3.09 3.50
N THR A 2 -13.49 3.42 3.73
CA THR A 2 -12.56 2.72 4.65
C THR A 2 -13.11 2.52 6.06
N THR A 3 -13.71 3.53 6.68
CA THR A 3 -14.21 3.45 8.08
C THR A 3 -15.25 2.35 8.32
N VAL A 4 -16.10 2.06 7.33
CA VAL A 4 -17.11 0.99 7.46
C VAL A 4 -16.45 -0.39 7.36
N ILE A 5 -15.49 -0.54 6.45
CA ILE A 5 -14.72 -1.79 6.25
C ILE A 5 -13.82 -2.04 7.46
N GLU A 6 -13.14 -1.01 7.97
CA GLU A 6 -12.32 -1.04 9.18
C GLU A 6 -13.15 -1.47 10.39
N ASN A 7 -14.32 -0.88 10.61
CA ASN A 7 -15.21 -1.24 11.72
C ASN A 7 -15.71 -2.68 11.62
N ILE A 8 -16.09 -3.14 10.43
CA ILE A 8 -16.51 -4.53 10.20
C ILE A 8 -15.34 -5.48 10.48
N ASN A 9 -14.14 -5.17 9.98
CA ASN A 9 -12.95 -5.99 10.21
C ASN A 9 -12.58 -6.08 11.69
N SER A 10 -12.58 -4.95 12.40
CA SER A 10 -12.33 -4.91 13.85
C SER A 10 -13.38 -5.68 14.64
N TYR A 11 -14.66 -5.60 14.26
CA TYR A 11 -15.74 -6.37 14.89
C TYR A 11 -15.53 -7.88 14.73
N PHE A 12 -15.14 -8.32 13.52
CA PHE A 12 -14.84 -9.73 13.28
C PHE A 12 -13.60 -10.18 14.07
N LEU A 13 -12.51 -9.41 14.08
CA LEU A 13 -11.30 -9.70 14.88
C LEU A 13 -11.57 -9.79 16.39
N ASP A 14 -12.45 -8.96 16.93
CA ASP A 14 -12.86 -9.03 18.35
C ASP A 14 -13.76 -10.24 18.65
N MET A 15 -14.66 -10.58 17.71
CA MET A 15 -15.46 -11.80 17.80
C MET A 15 -14.57 -13.06 17.74
N TYR A 16 -13.48 -13.01 16.98
CA TYR A 16 -12.49 -14.07 16.83
C TYR A 16 -11.64 -14.31 18.09
N GLY A 17 -11.31 -13.26 18.85
CA GLY A 17 -10.65 -13.42 20.15
C GLY A 17 -11.45 -14.25 21.18
N ARG A 18 -12.75 -14.48 20.92
CA ARG A 18 -13.65 -15.28 21.77
C ARG A 18 -13.82 -16.74 21.31
N TYR A 19 -13.33 -17.13 20.14
CA TYR A 19 -13.38 -18.51 19.66
C TYR A 19 -11.95 -19.06 19.55
N GLU A 20 -11.57 -19.92 20.49
CA GLU A 20 -10.23 -20.53 20.56
C GLU A 20 -9.84 -21.39 19.35
N ASN A 21 -10.76 -21.63 18.40
CA ASN A 21 -10.54 -22.44 17.18
C ASN A 21 -11.09 -21.71 15.94
N ILE A 22 -10.30 -20.83 15.35
CA ILE A 22 -10.61 -20.26 14.04
C ILE A 22 -9.84 -21.05 12.99
N ASP A 23 -10.58 -21.71 12.12
CA ASP A 23 -10.01 -22.45 11.02
C ASP A 23 -9.35 -21.52 9.99
N GLU A 24 -8.31 -22.06 9.34
CA GLU A 24 -7.45 -21.34 8.40
C GLU A 24 -8.22 -20.74 7.20
N GLU A 25 -9.32 -21.38 6.78
CA GLU A 25 -10.19 -20.90 5.70
C GLU A 25 -10.85 -19.56 6.03
N VAL A 26 -11.38 -19.42 7.25
CA VAL A 26 -12.01 -18.18 7.71
C VAL A 26 -10.95 -17.08 7.82
N ARG A 27 -9.76 -17.42 8.30
CA ARG A 27 -8.62 -16.49 8.36
C ARG A 27 -8.19 -16.00 6.98
N ASN A 28 -8.19 -16.88 5.98
CA ASN A 28 -7.81 -16.54 4.60
C ASN A 28 -8.89 -15.73 3.88
N MET A 29 -10.17 -16.02 4.13
CA MET A 29 -11.28 -15.17 3.67
C MET A 29 -11.17 -13.74 4.22
N VAL A 30 -10.90 -13.57 5.52
CA VAL A 30 -10.81 -12.22 6.12
C VAL A 30 -9.63 -11.42 5.55
N LYS A 31 -8.46 -12.06 5.38
CA LYS A 31 -7.31 -11.43 4.72
C LYS A 31 -7.60 -10.99 3.29
N SER A 32 -8.46 -11.71 2.56
CA SER A 32 -8.81 -11.33 1.18
C SER A 32 -9.75 -10.12 1.11
N PHE A 33 -10.55 -9.87 2.15
CA PHE A 33 -11.44 -8.70 2.21
C PHE A 33 -10.69 -7.38 2.45
N TYR A 34 -9.71 -7.37 3.36
CA TYR A 34 -8.87 -6.19 3.61
C TYR A 34 -7.57 -6.60 4.30
N ASP A 35 -6.46 -6.56 3.56
CA ASP A 35 -5.12 -6.67 4.11
C ASP A 35 -4.45 -5.28 4.05
N PRO A 36 -4.20 -4.62 5.20
CA PRO A 36 -3.52 -3.33 5.25
C PRO A 36 -2.18 -3.33 4.48
N LYS A 37 -1.49 -4.48 4.41
CA LYS A 37 -0.23 -4.61 3.65
C LYS A 37 -0.46 -4.54 2.15
N VAL A 38 -1.63 -4.97 1.65
CA VAL A 38 -1.99 -4.86 0.24
C VAL A 38 -2.29 -3.40 -0.12
N GLU A 39 -2.97 -2.68 0.76
CA GLU A 39 -3.21 -1.24 0.57
C GLU A 39 -1.89 -0.44 0.59
N GLU A 40 -1.02 -0.69 1.58
CA GLU A 40 0.30 -0.06 1.67
C GLU A 40 1.15 -0.30 0.41
N ARG A 41 1.19 -1.56 -0.06
CA ARG A 41 1.85 -1.91 -1.33
C ARG A 41 1.23 -1.21 -2.53
N GLY A 42 -0.09 -1.01 -2.54
CA GLY A 42 -0.79 -0.27 -3.59
C GLY A 42 -0.37 1.19 -3.63
N ILE A 43 -0.30 1.83 -2.47
CA ILE A 43 0.17 3.22 -2.32
C ILE A 43 1.62 3.35 -2.77
N GLU A 44 2.50 2.44 -2.34
CA GLU A 44 3.92 2.44 -2.70
C GLU A 44 4.10 2.29 -4.22
N LYS A 45 3.40 1.33 -4.84
CA LYS A 45 3.41 1.16 -6.30
C LYS A 45 2.94 2.41 -7.04
N GLY A 46 1.88 3.05 -6.55
CA GLY A 46 1.36 4.30 -7.11
C GLY A 46 2.39 5.42 -7.08
N LYS A 47 3.09 5.61 -5.94
CA LYS A 47 4.17 6.61 -5.83
C LYS A 47 5.31 6.36 -6.82
N ILE A 48 5.74 5.10 -6.96
CA ILE A 48 6.80 4.71 -7.91
C ILE A 48 6.38 4.98 -9.35
N GLU A 49 5.13 4.66 -9.71
CA GLU A 49 4.61 4.90 -11.06
C GLU A 49 4.55 6.39 -11.40
N VAL A 50 4.06 7.21 -10.46
CA VAL A 50 4.05 8.68 -10.62
C VAL A 50 5.48 9.21 -10.78
N ALA A 51 6.42 8.78 -9.94
CA ALA A 51 7.82 9.19 -10.04
C ALA A 51 8.43 8.84 -11.41
N ARG A 52 8.18 7.62 -11.90
CA ARG A 52 8.66 7.15 -13.22
C ARG A 52 8.10 8.01 -14.36
N ASN A 53 6.81 8.35 -14.30
CA ASN A 53 6.18 9.19 -15.33
C ASN A 53 6.76 10.60 -15.32
N LEU A 54 6.94 11.20 -14.15
CA LEU A 54 7.54 12.54 -14.02
C LEU A 54 9.01 12.57 -14.48
N LEU A 55 9.79 11.52 -14.18
CA LEU A 55 11.16 11.36 -14.71
C LEU A 55 11.17 11.31 -16.25
N LYS A 56 10.24 10.56 -16.87
CA LYS A 56 10.09 10.51 -18.33
C LYS A 56 9.69 11.85 -18.94
N MET A 57 8.95 12.67 -18.19
CA MET A 57 8.58 14.03 -18.59
C MET A 57 9.72 15.04 -18.41
N GLY A 58 10.87 14.63 -17.85
CA GLY A 58 12.01 15.51 -17.62
C GLY A 58 11.82 16.48 -16.46
N MET A 59 10.91 16.17 -15.53
CA MET A 59 10.71 16.98 -14.32
C MET A 59 11.96 16.99 -13.43
N ASP A 60 12.17 18.10 -12.72
CA ASP A 60 13.29 18.22 -11.80
C ASP A 60 13.10 17.33 -10.55
N LEU A 61 14.22 16.93 -9.95
CA LEU A 61 14.23 16.01 -8.81
C LEU A 61 13.43 16.54 -7.62
N LEU A 62 13.50 17.85 -7.33
CA LEU A 62 12.81 18.43 -6.17
C LEU A 62 11.29 18.42 -6.36
N ALA A 63 10.80 18.72 -7.57
CA ALA A 63 9.40 18.62 -7.91
C ALA A 63 8.88 17.18 -7.81
N ILE A 64 9.68 16.19 -8.22
CA ILE A 64 9.32 14.76 -8.11
C ILE A 64 9.25 14.35 -6.63
N MET A 65 10.23 14.76 -5.81
CA MET A 65 10.22 14.50 -4.36
C MET A 65 8.97 15.11 -3.71
N GLN A 66 8.62 16.35 -4.06
CA GLN A 66 7.42 17.01 -3.52
C GLN A 66 6.12 16.34 -3.97
N ALA A 67 6.03 15.92 -5.24
CA ALA A 67 4.81 15.32 -5.79
C ALA A 67 4.55 13.90 -5.27
N THR A 68 5.60 13.13 -4.97
CA THR A 68 5.50 11.70 -4.63
C THR A 68 5.77 11.40 -3.16
N GLY A 69 6.44 12.32 -2.46
CA GLY A 69 6.93 12.12 -1.09
C GLY A 69 8.07 11.11 -0.98
N LEU A 70 8.68 10.71 -2.10
CA LEU A 70 9.85 9.83 -2.14
C LEU A 70 11.13 10.60 -1.88
N THR A 71 12.14 9.92 -1.33
CA THR A 71 13.46 10.52 -1.14
C THR A 71 14.24 10.56 -2.45
N LYS A 72 15.34 11.33 -2.44
CA LYS A 72 16.26 11.38 -3.57
C LYS A 72 16.79 9.99 -3.91
N GLU A 73 17.20 9.22 -2.91
CA GLU A 73 17.77 7.88 -3.08
C GLU A 73 16.77 6.92 -3.74
N GLU A 74 15.49 7.01 -3.36
CA GLU A 74 14.42 6.21 -3.96
C GLU A 74 14.20 6.57 -5.43
N ILE A 75 14.20 7.87 -5.77
CA ILE A 75 14.03 8.35 -7.14
C ILE A 75 15.22 7.96 -8.03
N GLU A 76 16.46 8.06 -7.52
CA GLU A 76 17.65 7.63 -8.25
C GLU A 76 17.63 6.11 -8.50
N LYS A 77 17.23 5.29 -7.53
CA LYS A 77 17.02 3.85 -7.76
C LYS A 77 15.98 3.59 -8.85
N ILE A 78 14.87 4.34 -8.87
CA ILE A 78 13.85 4.20 -9.92
C ILE A 78 14.46 4.52 -11.29
N LYS A 79 15.27 5.58 -11.37
CA LYS A 79 15.95 6.01 -12.60
C LYS A 79 16.97 4.96 -13.08
N GLU A 80 17.73 4.36 -12.19
CA GLU A 80 18.67 3.27 -12.51
C GLU A 80 17.93 2.05 -13.10
N ASN A 81 16.77 1.69 -12.53
CA ASN A 81 15.95 0.58 -13.00
C ASN A 81 15.14 0.88 -14.30
N MET A 82 15.27 2.09 -14.87
CA MET A 82 14.65 2.47 -16.14
C MET A 82 15.59 2.31 -17.35
N ASN A 83 16.90 2.17 -17.11
CA ASN A 83 17.93 1.95 -18.14
C ASN A 83 18.16 0.46 -18.36
#